data_AF-A0A2X3E9L3-F1
#
_entry.id   AF-A0A2X3E9L3-F1
#
_cell.length_a   1.000
_cell.length_b   1.000
_cell.length_c   1.000
_cell.angle_alpha   90.00
_cell.angle_beta   90.00
_cell.angle_gamma   90.00
#
_symmetry.space_group_name_H-M   'P 1'
#
loop_
_entity.id
_entity.type
_entity.pdbx_description
1 polymer ?
#
loop_
_entity_poly.entity_id
_entity_poly.type
_entity_poly.pdbx_seq_one_letter_code
_entity_poly.pdbx_strand_id
1 'polypeptide(L)'
;MNYRLSALALGATLLVGCASSSSGDRPQGRSDPLEGFNRTMFNFNFNVVDPYVLRPVAVAWRDYVPQPARNGLSNFTSNLEEPAVMVNYFLQGDPIKVWCILPASS
;
A
#
# COMPACT_ATOMS: atom_id res chain seq x y z
N MET A 1 -38.56 15.73 -35.58
CA MET A 1 -37.49 16.54 -34.94
C MET A 1 -37.24 16.04 -33.50
N ASN A 2 -37.36 14.74 -33.25
CA ASN A 2 -37.56 14.21 -31.88
C ASN A 2 -36.34 13.40 -31.40
N TYR A 3 -35.55 12.84 -32.33
CA TYR A 3 -34.37 12.04 -32.01
C TYR A 3 -33.17 12.88 -31.53
N ARG A 4 -33.11 14.17 -31.89
CA ARG A 4 -32.07 15.09 -31.43
C ARG A 4 -32.22 15.44 -29.94
N LEU A 5 -33.46 15.57 -29.48
CA LEU A 5 -33.78 15.78 -28.05
C LEU A 5 -33.52 14.51 -27.23
N SER A 6 -33.89 13.34 -27.75
CA SER A 6 -33.61 12.06 -27.08
C SER A 6 -32.11 11.76 -26.96
N ALA A 7 -31.31 12.08 -27.98
CA ALA A 7 -29.86 11.90 -27.94
C ALA A 7 -29.17 12.83 -26.92
N LEU A 8 -29.66 14.07 -26.78
CA LEU A 8 -29.15 15.04 -25.81
C LEU A 8 -29.49 14.63 -24.37
N ALA A 9 -30.69 14.08 -24.16
CA ALA A 9 -31.11 13.55 -22.86
C ALA A 9 -30.30 12.32 -22.42
N LEU A 10 -30.02 11.38 -23.34
CA LEU A 10 -29.17 10.21 -23.06
C LEU A 10 -27.69 10.57 -22.86
N GLY A 11 -27.18 11.59 -23.55
CA GLY A 11 -25.82 12.09 -23.34
C GLY A 11 -25.63 12.77 -21.98
N ALA A 12 -26.63 13.53 -21.53
CA ALA A 12 -26.59 14.22 -20.23
C ALA A 12 -26.61 13.24 -19.04
N THR A 13 -27.36 12.14 -19.12
CA THR A 13 -27.38 11.11 -18.08
C THR A 13 -26.07 10.33 -17.98
N LEU A 14 -25.38 10.12 -19.10
CA LEU A 14 -24.05 9.47 -19.11
C LEU A 14 -22.95 10.34 -18.48
N LEU A 15 -23.04 11.67 -18.59
CA LEU A 15 -22.06 12.61 -18.01
C LEU A 15 -22.17 12.74 -16.48
N VAL A 16 -23.37 12.61 -15.91
CA VAL A 16 -23.57 12.66 -14.44
C VAL A 16 -22.98 11.42 -13.72
N GLY A 17 -22.82 10.30 -14.44
CA GLY A 17 -22.19 9.09 -13.90
C GLY A 17 -20.67 9.18 -13.73
N CYS A 18 -19.98 10.11 -14.42
CA CYS A 18 -18.52 10.18 -14.42
C CYS A 18 -17.92 11.15 -13.37
N ALA A 19 -18.75 11.97 -12.73
CA ALA A 19 -18.31 12.97 -11.74
C ALA A 19 -18.96 12.82 -10.35
N SER A 20 -19.58 11.67 -10.04
CA SER A 20 -20.05 11.38 -8.69
C SER A 20 -18.88 11.01 -7.78
N SER A 21 -18.04 11.98 -7.45
CA SER A 21 -17.19 11.88 -6.27
C SER A 21 -18.10 12.06 -5.07
N SER A 22 -18.47 10.95 -4.42
CA SER A 22 -19.08 10.98 -3.10
C SER A 22 -18.08 11.58 -2.10
N SER A 23 -17.96 12.91 -2.07
CA SER A 23 -17.51 13.66 -0.90
C SER A 23 -18.64 13.66 0.12
N GLY A 24 -19.03 12.46 0.54
CA GLY A 24 -19.96 12.24 1.62
C GLY A 24 -19.14 12.05 2.87
N ASP A 25 -19.42 12.89 3.87
CA ASP A 25 -19.21 12.63 5.30
C ASP A 25 -19.61 11.20 5.66
N ARG A 26 -18.72 10.24 5.39
CA ARG A 26 -18.76 8.93 6.01
C ARG A 26 -18.10 9.12 7.36
N PRO A 27 -18.75 8.80 8.50
CA PRO A 27 -18.00 8.65 9.73
C PRO A 27 -16.87 7.67 9.42
N GLN A 28 -15.62 8.10 9.60
CA GLN A 28 -14.41 7.29 9.42
C GLN A 28 -14.31 6.22 10.52
N GLY A 29 -15.43 5.61 10.92
CA GLY A 29 -15.39 4.30 11.54
C GLY A 29 -14.92 3.35 10.46
N ARG A 30 -13.60 3.11 10.43
CA ARG A 30 -13.01 2.00 9.69
C ARG A 30 -13.72 0.74 10.19
N SER A 31 -14.78 0.32 9.51
CA SER A 31 -15.51 -0.89 9.86
C SER A 31 -14.59 -2.05 9.57
N ASP A 32 -13.92 -2.55 10.60
CA ASP A 32 -13.20 -3.81 10.58
C ASP A 32 -14.10 -4.87 11.22
N PRO A 33 -14.82 -5.70 10.44
CA PRO A 33 -15.72 -6.72 10.97
C PRO A 33 -15.00 -7.74 11.88
N LEU A 34 -13.66 -7.82 11.80
CA LEU A 34 -12.82 -8.74 12.56
C LEU A 34 -12.03 -8.04 13.66
N GLU A 35 -12.44 -6.84 14.09
CA GLU A 35 -11.72 -6.05 15.11
C GLU A 35 -11.42 -6.84 16.39
N GLY A 36 -12.38 -7.62 16.90
CA GLY A 36 -12.18 -8.42 18.11
C GLY A 36 -11.08 -9.47 17.96
N PHE A 37 -11.03 -10.15 16.82
CA PHE A 37 -9.98 -11.13 16.52
C PHE A 37 -8.62 -10.47 16.29
N ASN A 38 -8.58 -9.42 15.45
CA ASN A 38 -7.37 -8.67 15.13
C ASN A 38 -6.72 -8.08 16.40
N ARG A 39 -7.54 -7.53 17.31
CA ARG A 39 -7.05 -7.03 18.60
C ARG A 39 -6.54 -8.14 19.52
N THR A 40 -7.19 -9.29 19.54
CA THR A 40 -6.73 -10.43 20.38
C THR A 40 -5.39 -10.96 19.89
N MET A 41 -5.26 -11.19 18.58
CA MET A 41 -3.99 -11.60 17.98
C MET A 41 -2.90 -10.54 18.12
N PHE A 42 -3.25 -9.25 17.98
CA PHE A 42 -2.31 -8.17 18.25
C PHE A 42 -1.82 -8.19 19.70
N ASN A 43 -2.71 -8.35 20.68
CA ASN A 43 -2.32 -8.46 22.09
C ASN A 43 -1.40 -9.66 22.36
N PHE A 44 -1.64 -10.80 21.71
CA PHE A 44 -0.75 -11.96 21.81
C PHE A 44 0.63 -11.67 21.20
N ASN A 45 0.68 -11.12 19.98
CA ASN A 45 1.93 -10.77 19.32
C ASN A 45 2.72 -9.72 20.12
N PHE A 46 2.05 -8.73 20.67
CA PHE A 46 2.68 -7.63 21.40
C PHE A 46 3.13 -8.02 22.81
N ASN A 47 2.32 -8.75 23.57
CA ASN A 47 2.63 -9.05 24.98
C ASN A 47 3.40 -10.36 25.17
N VAL A 48 3.38 -11.26 24.19
CA VAL A 48 4.04 -12.57 24.30
C VAL A 48 5.16 -12.68 23.26
N VAL A 49 4.82 -12.61 21.98
CA VAL A 49 5.82 -12.92 20.93
C VAL A 49 6.94 -11.88 20.88
N ASP A 50 6.60 -10.59 20.98
CA ASP A 50 7.58 -9.50 20.96
C ASP A 50 8.58 -9.55 22.13
N PRO A 51 8.16 -9.51 23.40
CA PRO A 51 9.10 -9.44 24.52
C PRO A 51 9.93 -10.71 24.71
N TYR A 52 9.37 -11.89 24.42
CA TYR A 52 10.05 -13.15 24.69
C TYR A 52 10.87 -13.68 23.51
N VAL A 53 10.51 -13.33 22.27
CA VAL A 53 11.15 -13.91 21.07
C VAL A 53 11.70 -12.84 20.14
N LEU A 54 10.86 -11.95 19.60
CA LEU A 54 11.30 -11.04 18.53
C LEU A 54 12.29 -10.00 19.05
N ARG A 55 12.02 -9.38 20.19
CA ARG A 55 12.89 -8.35 20.78
C ARG A 55 14.28 -8.87 21.14
N PRO A 56 14.46 -10.01 21.85
CA PRO A 56 15.80 -10.52 22.13
C PRO A 56 16.55 -10.91 20.85
N VAL A 57 15.86 -11.47 19.84
CA VAL A 57 16.47 -11.77 18.54
C VAL A 57 16.90 -10.50 17.81
N ALA A 58 16.08 -9.45 17.81
CA ALA A 58 16.42 -8.17 17.20
C ALA A 58 17.62 -7.48 17.89
N VAL A 59 17.70 -7.55 19.22
CA VAL A 59 18.86 -7.06 19.97
C VAL A 59 20.11 -7.85 19.60
N ALA A 60 20.04 -9.19 19.56
CA ALA A 60 21.16 -10.02 19.13
C ALA A 60 21.57 -9.71 17.68
N TRP A 61 20.63 -9.55 16.76
CA TRP A 61 20.93 -9.16 15.38
C TRP A 61 21.66 -7.82 15.31
N ARG A 62 21.21 -6.84 16.10
CA ARG A 62 21.85 -5.52 16.16
C ARG A 62 23.27 -5.60 16.71
N ASP A 63 23.50 -6.42 17.73
CA ASP A 63 24.75 -6.45 18.49
C ASP A 63 25.81 -7.35 17.84
N TYR A 64 25.41 -8.45 17.19
CA TYR A 64 26.33 -9.41 16.58
C TYR A 64 26.55 -9.21 15.07
N VAL A 65 25.61 -8.59 14.35
CA VAL A 65 25.73 -8.41 12.90
C VAL A 65 26.30 -7.02 12.58
N PRO A 66 27.43 -6.94 11.84
CA PRO A 66 28.05 -5.67 11.51
C PRO A 66 27.20 -4.86 10.52
N GLN A 67 27.23 -3.53 10.66
CA GLN A 67 26.52 -2.57 9.78
C GLN A 67 26.57 -2.91 8.28
N PRO A 68 27.74 -3.16 7.66
CA PRO A 68 27.81 -3.45 6.23
C PRO A 68 27.04 -4.70 5.82
N ALA A 69 27.01 -5.75 6.66
CA ALA A 69 26.26 -6.96 6.35
C ALA A 69 24.73 -6.73 6.42
N ARG A 70 24.27 -5.93 7.40
CA ARG A 70 22.86 -5.54 7.52
C ARG A 70 22.42 -4.68 6.35
N ASN A 71 23.26 -3.71 5.96
CA ASN A 71 22.99 -2.84 4.83
C ASN A 71 23.01 -3.62 3.51
N GLY A 72 23.97 -4.52 3.33
CA GLY A 72 24.03 -5.38 2.16
C GLY A 72 22.79 -6.26 2.01
N LEU A 73 22.34 -6.88 3.11
CA LEU A 73 21.11 -7.67 3.11
C LEU A 73 19.87 -6.82 2.81
N SER A 74 19.75 -5.65 3.46
CA SER A 74 18.65 -4.71 3.23
C SER A 74 18.59 -4.24 1.77
N ASN A 75 19.73 -3.84 1.20
CA ASN A 75 19.82 -3.40 -0.19
C ASN A 75 19.46 -4.52 -1.17
N PHE A 76 19.93 -5.74 -0.91
CA PHE A 76 19.61 -6.90 -1.72
C PHE A 76 18.11 -7.21 -1.71
N THR A 77 17.48 -7.27 -0.54
CA THR A 77 16.03 -7.54 -0.45
C THR A 77 15.20 -6.43 -1.06
N SER A 78 15.61 -5.16 -0.88
CA SER A 78 14.91 -4.03 -1.49
C SER A 78 14.99 -4.06 -3.02
N ASN A 79 16.15 -4.41 -3.58
CA ASN A 79 16.30 -4.54 -5.03
C ASN A 79 15.41 -5.64 -5.64
N LEU A 80 15.10 -6.70 -4.89
CA LEU A 80 14.17 -7.75 -5.36
C LEU A 80 12.71 -7.28 -5.46
N GLU A 81 12.30 -6.29 -4.66
CA GLU A 81 10.95 -5.74 -4.67
C GLU A 81 10.75 -4.67 -5.77
N GLU A 82 11.84 -4.02 -6.18
CA GLU A 82 11.84 -2.94 -7.18
C GLU A 82 11.11 -3.27 -8.49
N PRO A 83 11.22 -4.47 -9.10
CA PRO A 83 10.48 -4.81 -10.32
C PRO A 83 8.96 -4.82 -10.11
N ALA A 84 8.50 -5.36 -8.99
CA ALA A 84 7.07 -5.39 -8.66
C ALA A 84 6.54 -3.96 -8.39
N VAL A 85 7.35 -3.14 -7.72
CA VAL A 85 7.04 -1.72 -7.48
C VAL A 85 7.00 -0.94 -8.80
N MET A 86 7.93 -1.19 -9.71
CA MET A 86 7.96 -0.59 -11.05
C MET A 86 6.67 -0.91 -11.83
N VAL A 87 6.24 -2.18 -11.85
CA VAL A 87 4.99 -2.58 -12.50
C VAL A 87 3.79 -1.86 -11.88
N ASN A 88 3.75 -1.76 -10.55
CA ASN A 88 2.67 -1.04 -9.87
C ASN A 88 2.64 0.46 -10.21
N TYR A 89 3.79 1.14 -10.28
CA TYR A 89 3.84 2.55 -10.67
C TYR A 89 3.46 2.78 -12.13
N PHE A 90 3.80 1.84 -13.02
CA PHE A 90 3.32 1.86 -14.39
C PHE A 90 1.78 1.73 -14.45
N LEU A 91 1.20 0.80 -13.70
CA LEU A 91 -0.25 0.62 -13.61
C LEU A 91 -0.98 1.80 -12.96
N GLN A 92 -0.32 2.50 -12.04
CA GLN A 92 -0.83 3.73 -11.41
C GLN A 92 -0.71 4.95 -12.33
N GLY A 93 -0.01 4.87 -13.45
CA GLY A 93 0.16 5.97 -14.40
C GLY A 93 1.18 7.02 -13.96
N ASP A 94 2.10 6.67 -13.05
CA ASP A 94 3.16 7.55 -12.52
C ASP A 94 4.55 7.19 -13.08
N PRO A 95 4.85 7.49 -14.37
CA PRO A 95 6.07 7.03 -15.02
C PRO A 95 7.35 7.66 -14.46
N ILE A 96 7.26 8.83 -13.82
CA ILE A 96 8.42 9.50 -13.19
C ILE A 96 9.00 8.64 -12.06
N LYS A 97 8.15 7.96 -11.29
CA LYS A 97 8.60 7.09 -10.18
C LYS A 97 9.33 5.85 -10.68
N VAL A 98 8.94 5.34 -11.86
CA VAL A 98 9.64 4.23 -12.52
C VAL A 98 11.08 4.61 -12.88
N TRP A 99 11.28 5.80 -13.44
CA TRP A 99 12.60 6.29 -13.83
C TRP A 99 13.56 6.51 -12.65
N CYS A 100 13.05 6.80 -11.45
CA CYS A 100 13.88 6.93 -10.25
C CYS A 100 14.35 5.59 -9.66
N ILE A 101 13.67 4.48 -9.97
CA ILE A 101 14.03 3.14 -9.49
C ILE A 101 15.19 2.55 -10.30
N LEU A 102 15.19 2.74 -11.62
CA LEU A 102 16.22 2.20 -12.52
C LEU A 102 17.67 2.56 -12.13
N PRO A 103 18.01 3.81 -11.75
CA PRO A 103 19.37 4.18 -11.35
C PRO A 103 19.73 3.89 -9.89
N ALA A 104 18.79 3.43 -9.05
CA ALA A 104 19.05 3.15 -7.63
C ALA A 104 19.65 1.74 -7.36
N SER A 105 19.72 0.90 -8.40
CA SER A 105 20.19 -0.50 -8.33
C SER A 105 21.68 -0.70 -8.67
N SER A 106 22.42 0.37 -8.95
CA SER A 106 23.86 0.38 -9.31
C SER A 106 24.68 1.23 -8.35
#